data_AF-L1MAM1-F1
#
_entry.id   AF-L1MAM1-F1
#
_cell.length_a   1.000
_cell.length_b   1.000
_cell.length_c   1.000
_cell.angle_alpha   90.00
_cell.angle_beta   90.00
_cell.angle_gamma   90.00
#
_symmetry.space_group_name_H-M   'P 1'
#
loop_
_entity.id
_entity.type
_entity.pdbx_description
1 polymer ?
#
loop_
_entity_poly.entity_id
_entity_poly.type
_entity_poly.pdbx_seq_one_letter_code
_entity_poly.pdbx_strand_id
1 'polypeptide(L)'
;MENTQFPPQNQGNADAHLAHDSAQNSDYGAQNPNPNAPYSQEMNSPHVAGMPPMPPKKKNKWLYWFLPLVIILGLGGGLFGWYYINGSQNEETAYTTLLGNENVQDYENYLERFPNGEHAAEVRERLAQLKTMYADWTRIANSEYASDFERFKQQYPASQLVKQCELKIDSLDWVTALKLNTPEAMAEYMDKHPEGRYISEAGIAQNTLATTQVDETERSSISEVLTDFYQAFAQNDDATLCTFITPTMSQFLSKKNATKADVVSLVKSTYSEDIENCSFVLNNDYEITKKVSNEGKVTYQVSFSVDQHIQRSGEGKTFGSYTANATITNDLKISSLTMKEISRQNK
;
A
#
# COMPACT_ATOMS: atom_id res chain seq x y z
N MET A 1 0.50 0.80 -81.33
CA MET A 1 0.61 0.34 -79.93
C MET A 1 0.04 1.40 -78.98
N GLU A 2 -1.26 1.72 -78.91
CA GLU A 2 -2.51 1.01 -79.30
C GLU A 2 -2.96 -0.10 -78.33
N ASN A 3 -4.28 -0.08 -78.08
CA ASN A 3 -5.17 -0.98 -77.32
C ASN A 3 -5.25 -0.93 -75.77
N THR A 4 -6.22 -0.14 -75.29
CA THR A 4 -7.50 -0.60 -74.68
C THR A 4 -7.59 -1.99 -74.03
N GLN A 5 -8.18 -2.10 -72.82
CA GLN A 5 -9.51 -2.70 -72.54
C GLN A 5 -9.96 -2.50 -71.06
N PHE A 6 -11.24 -2.77 -70.74
CA PHE A 6 -11.91 -2.68 -69.40
C PHE A 6 -12.43 -4.08 -68.91
N PRO A 7 -12.91 -4.28 -67.65
CA PRO A 7 -13.39 -5.56 -67.06
C PRO A 7 -14.96 -5.72 -67.16
N PRO A 8 -15.76 -6.45 -66.32
CA PRO A 8 -15.89 -6.43 -64.83
C PRO A 8 -16.29 -7.81 -64.15
N GLN A 9 -16.93 -7.76 -62.95
CA GLN A 9 -17.83 -8.79 -62.30
C GLN A 9 -17.20 -10.01 -61.59
N ASN A 10 -17.82 -10.70 -60.61
CA ASN A 10 -19.09 -10.57 -59.81
C ASN A 10 -18.79 -11.11 -58.38
N GLN A 11 -19.44 -10.81 -57.23
CA GLN A 11 -20.80 -10.38 -56.81
C GLN A 11 -21.84 -11.51 -56.55
N GLY A 12 -22.19 -11.72 -55.27
CA GLY A 12 -23.35 -12.50 -54.77
C GLY A 12 -23.12 -14.01 -54.50
N ASN A 13 -23.93 -14.71 -53.69
CA ASN A 13 -24.88 -14.28 -52.63
C ASN A 13 -25.30 -15.46 -51.71
N ALA A 14 -25.83 -15.15 -50.52
CA ALA A 14 -26.87 -15.85 -49.73
C ALA A 14 -26.92 -17.39 -49.51
N ASP A 15 -26.90 -17.75 -48.22
CA ASP A 15 -27.88 -18.60 -47.49
C ASP A 15 -27.96 -20.15 -47.54
N ALA A 16 -28.44 -20.65 -46.38
CA ALA A 16 -29.33 -21.81 -46.16
C ALA A 16 -28.80 -23.22 -45.74
N HIS A 17 -28.73 -23.39 -44.40
CA HIS A 17 -29.44 -24.43 -43.62
C HIS A 17 -28.90 -25.87 -43.38
N LEU A 18 -29.43 -26.41 -42.27
CA LEU A 18 -29.36 -27.77 -41.69
C LEU A 18 -28.06 -28.11 -40.91
N ALA A 19 -28.06 -28.82 -39.77
CA ALA A 19 -28.95 -29.02 -38.58
C ALA A 19 -28.50 -30.34 -37.87
N HIS A 20 -28.94 -30.57 -36.62
CA HIS A 20 -28.50 -31.64 -35.69
C HIS A 20 -27.05 -31.47 -35.17
N ASP A 21 -26.67 -31.77 -33.92
CA ASP A 21 -27.43 -32.15 -32.69
C ASP A 21 -26.52 -31.94 -31.44
N SER A 22 -26.95 -31.95 -30.16
CA SER A 22 -28.29 -32.10 -29.56
C SER A 22 -28.41 -31.32 -28.21
N ALA A 23 -28.52 -32.04 -27.08
CA ALA A 23 -28.67 -31.59 -25.69
C ALA A 23 -27.39 -31.93 -24.87
N GLN A 24 -27.13 -31.46 -23.63
CA GLN A 24 -28.04 -31.28 -22.49
C GLN A 24 -27.65 -30.09 -21.59
N ASN A 25 -28.67 -29.43 -21.01
CA ASN A 25 -28.54 -28.57 -19.84
C ASN A 25 -29.86 -28.61 -19.06
N SER A 26 -29.82 -28.85 -17.75
CA SER A 26 -31.01 -28.93 -16.90
C SER A 26 -30.68 -28.66 -15.43
N ASP A 27 -30.90 -27.40 -15.03
CA ASP A 27 -31.57 -26.93 -13.80
C ASP A 27 -31.65 -27.84 -12.56
N TYR A 28 -31.31 -27.29 -11.38
CA TYR A 28 -32.20 -27.14 -10.21
C TYR A 28 -31.45 -26.78 -8.92
N GLY A 29 -32.06 -25.94 -8.07
CA GLY A 29 -31.85 -25.95 -6.61
C GLY A 29 -31.15 -24.73 -6.00
N ALA A 30 -31.93 -23.83 -5.38
CA ALA A 30 -31.44 -22.78 -4.47
C ALA A 30 -31.72 -23.16 -3.00
N GLN A 31 -30.89 -22.72 -2.05
CA GLN A 31 -31.17 -22.82 -0.60
C GLN A 31 -30.49 -21.71 0.21
N ASN A 32 -31.17 -21.23 1.26
CA ASN A 32 -30.71 -20.16 2.16
C ASN A 32 -29.73 -20.66 3.24
N PRO A 33 -28.77 -19.82 3.68
CA PRO A 33 -28.13 -19.96 4.99
C PRO A 33 -29.03 -19.39 6.11
N ASN A 34 -29.21 -20.16 7.18
CA ASN A 34 -29.94 -19.75 8.39
C ASN A 34 -29.01 -19.00 9.37
N PRO A 35 -29.44 -17.90 10.03
CA PRO A 35 -28.55 -17.13 10.91
C PRO A 35 -28.47 -17.71 12.32
N ASN A 36 -27.31 -18.27 12.70
CA ASN A 36 -26.75 -18.22 14.07
C ASN A 36 -25.37 -18.89 14.15
N ALA A 37 -24.33 -18.10 14.39
CA ALA A 37 -23.02 -18.54 14.89
C ALA A 37 -22.44 -17.41 15.77
N PRO A 38 -21.80 -17.71 16.91
CA PRO A 38 -21.48 -16.70 17.92
C PRO A 38 -20.28 -15.81 17.52
N TYR A 39 -20.35 -14.54 17.93
CA TYR A 39 -19.28 -13.55 17.75
C TYR A 39 -18.06 -13.87 18.63
N SER A 40 -16.89 -14.01 18.01
CA SER A 40 -15.61 -13.75 18.67
C SER A 40 -15.30 -12.25 18.58
N GLN A 41 -15.04 -11.59 19.71
CA GLN A 41 -14.72 -10.17 19.74
C GLN A 41 -13.34 -9.89 19.14
N GLU A 42 -13.28 -9.19 18.01
CA GLU A 42 -12.05 -8.54 17.56
C GLU A 42 -11.79 -7.29 18.42
N MET A 43 -10.61 -7.19 19.02
CA MET A 43 -10.21 -5.97 19.73
C MET A 43 -9.84 -4.88 18.73
N ASN A 44 -10.48 -3.72 18.89
CA ASN A 44 -10.42 -2.59 17.98
C ASN A 44 -9.02 -1.92 17.97
N SER A 45 -8.33 -1.96 16.83
CA SER A 45 -7.12 -1.16 16.57
C SER A 45 -7.47 0.10 15.79
N PRO A 46 -6.98 1.29 16.18
CA PRO A 46 -7.39 2.55 15.56
C PRO A 46 -6.96 2.62 14.09
N HIS A 47 -7.93 2.88 13.21
CA HIS A 47 -7.74 2.87 11.76
C HIS A 47 -7.06 4.17 11.31
N VAL A 48 -5.74 4.14 11.12
CA VAL A 48 -5.02 5.25 10.48
C VAL A 48 -5.37 5.26 8.99
N ALA A 49 -5.94 6.35 8.50
CA ALA A 49 -6.26 6.55 7.09
C ALA A 49 -5.04 7.09 6.32
N GLY A 50 -4.96 6.79 5.02
CA GLY A 50 -3.92 7.33 4.12
C GLY A 50 -2.86 6.34 3.62
N MET A 51 -2.90 5.06 4.03
CA MET A 51 -2.00 4.04 3.48
C MET A 51 -2.20 3.88 1.96
N PRO A 52 -1.13 3.77 1.15
CA PRO A 52 -1.27 3.39 -0.26
C PRO A 52 -1.92 2.00 -0.37
N PRO A 53 -2.72 1.74 -1.41
CA PRO A 53 -3.47 0.49 -1.53
C PRO A 53 -2.52 -0.70 -1.73
N MET A 54 -2.34 -1.50 -0.68
CA MET A 54 -1.58 -2.75 -0.75
C MET A 54 -2.07 -3.62 -1.92
N PRO A 55 -1.17 -4.19 -2.74
CA PRO A 55 -1.57 -5.17 -3.76
C PRO A 55 -2.30 -6.34 -3.09
N PRO A 56 -3.31 -6.94 -3.76
CA PRO A 56 -4.30 -7.81 -3.10
C PRO A 56 -3.63 -8.98 -2.36
N LYS A 57 -3.71 -8.90 -1.03
CA LYS A 57 -3.00 -9.76 -0.07
C LYS A 57 -3.39 -11.23 -0.22
N LYS A 58 -2.67 -11.96 -1.08
CA LYS A 58 -2.76 -13.43 -1.16
C LYS A 58 -2.56 -13.98 0.25
N LYS A 59 -3.55 -14.71 0.78
CA LYS A 59 -3.58 -15.18 2.18
C LYS A 59 -2.58 -16.32 2.40
N ASN A 60 -1.30 -15.97 2.38
CA ASN A 60 -0.19 -16.86 2.62
C ASN A 60 -0.19 -17.27 4.11
N LYS A 61 -0.93 -18.33 4.45
CA LYS A 61 -0.97 -18.93 5.81
C LYS A 61 0.40 -19.43 6.30
N TRP A 62 1.41 -19.41 5.43
CA TRP A 62 2.78 -19.91 5.65
C TRP A 62 3.41 -19.41 6.96
N LEU A 63 3.18 -18.14 7.33
CA LEU A 63 3.79 -17.49 8.49
C LEU A 63 3.40 -18.15 9.83
N TYR A 64 2.27 -18.85 9.89
CA TYR A 64 1.81 -19.58 11.08
C TYR A 64 2.07 -21.09 11.03
N TRP A 65 2.73 -21.60 9.97
CA TRP A 65 2.88 -23.05 9.75
C TRP A 65 4.32 -23.58 9.88
N PHE A 66 5.34 -22.72 9.82
CA PHE A 66 6.73 -23.18 9.94
C PHE A 66 7.19 -23.46 11.37
N LEU A 67 6.64 -22.79 12.38
CA LEU A 67 7.06 -22.97 13.78
C LEU A 67 6.92 -24.43 14.29
N PRO A 68 5.80 -25.16 14.07
CA PRO A 68 5.74 -26.58 14.41
C PRO A 68 6.55 -27.47 13.45
N LEU A 69 6.71 -27.08 12.18
CA LEU A 69 7.44 -27.88 11.18
C LEU A 69 8.94 -27.99 11.51
N VAL A 70 9.55 -26.90 11.99
CA VAL A 70 10.97 -26.89 12.38
C VAL A 70 11.20 -27.65 13.68
N ILE A 71 10.26 -27.65 14.63
CA ILE A 71 10.31 -28.51 15.82
C ILE A 71 10.33 -30.00 15.38
N ILE A 72 9.50 -30.38 14.41
CA ILE A 72 9.46 -31.75 13.86
C ILE A 72 10.78 -32.11 13.13
N LEU A 73 11.44 -31.17 12.46
CA LEU A 73 12.75 -31.40 11.83
C LEU A 73 13.91 -31.48 12.84
N GLY A 74 13.89 -30.65 13.89
CA GLY A 74 14.84 -30.76 15.01
C GLY A 74 14.73 -32.08 15.76
N LEU A 75 13.50 -32.59 15.94
CA LEU A 75 13.26 -33.94 16.44
C LEU A 75 13.83 -35.04 15.53
N GLY A 76 13.98 -34.81 14.21
CA GLY A 76 14.66 -35.74 13.31
C GLY A 76 16.14 -35.90 13.65
N GLY A 77 16.84 -34.79 13.91
CA GLY A 77 18.23 -34.81 14.41
C GLY A 77 18.32 -35.47 15.78
N GLY A 78 17.40 -35.15 16.71
CA GLY A 78 17.38 -35.73 18.04
C GLY A 78 17.03 -37.22 18.09
N LEU A 79 16.19 -37.73 17.18
CA LEU A 79 15.93 -39.17 17.08
C LEU A 79 17.15 -39.93 16.55
N PHE A 80 17.94 -39.31 15.66
CA PHE A 80 19.21 -39.86 15.19
C PHE A 80 20.27 -39.85 16.30
N GLY A 81 20.45 -38.71 16.98
CA GLY A 81 21.37 -38.55 18.12
C GLY A 81 21.03 -39.52 19.27
N TRP A 82 19.77 -39.55 19.70
CA TRP A 82 19.26 -40.51 20.68
C TRP A 82 19.52 -41.96 20.28
N TYR A 83 19.28 -42.34 19.02
CA TYR A 83 19.55 -43.71 18.56
C TYR A 83 21.05 -44.05 18.56
N TYR A 84 21.91 -43.15 18.10
CA TYR A 84 23.37 -43.38 18.07
C TYR A 84 24.00 -43.38 19.47
N ILE A 85 23.60 -42.48 20.36
CA ILE A 85 24.10 -42.40 21.74
C ILE A 85 23.61 -43.60 22.57
N ASN A 86 22.37 -44.07 22.35
CA ASN A 86 21.89 -45.32 22.95
C ASN A 86 22.41 -46.59 22.25
N GLY A 87 22.94 -46.50 21.03
CA GLY A 87 23.66 -47.58 20.36
C GLY A 87 25.14 -47.70 20.77
N SER A 88 25.83 -46.59 21.03
CA SER A 88 27.30 -46.56 21.16
C SER A 88 27.82 -47.20 22.44
N GLN A 89 28.56 -48.31 22.30
CA GLN A 89 29.32 -48.92 23.41
C GLN A 89 30.59 -48.14 23.79
N ASN A 90 30.97 -47.11 23.01
CA ASN A 90 32.17 -46.32 23.24
C ASN A 90 31.80 -44.86 23.56
N GLU A 91 32.40 -44.32 24.63
CA GLU A 91 32.19 -42.93 25.06
C GLU A 91 32.65 -41.94 23.99
N GLU A 92 33.82 -42.15 23.40
CA GLU A 92 34.41 -41.26 22.38
C GLU A 92 33.50 -41.12 21.14
N THR A 93 32.86 -42.22 20.73
CA THR A 93 31.92 -42.23 19.60
C THR A 93 30.59 -41.54 19.94
N ALA A 94 30.19 -41.55 21.20
CA ALA A 94 29.02 -40.78 21.66
C ALA A 94 29.35 -39.28 21.82
N TYR A 95 30.53 -38.94 22.32
CA TYR A 95 31.00 -37.56 22.48
C TYR A 95 31.19 -36.87 21.13
N THR A 96 31.84 -37.53 20.17
CA THR A 96 31.99 -37.01 18.80
C THR A 96 30.66 -36.79 18.07
N THR A 97 29.57 -37.46 18.49
CA THR A 97 28.20 -37.22 17.99
C THR A 97 27.56 -35.93 18.56
N LEU A 98 28.12 -35.36 19.63
CA LEU A 98 27.70 -34.06 20.18
C LEU A 98 28.44 -32.87 19.54
N LEU A 99 29.55 -33.09 18.84
CA LEU A 99 30.34 -32.02 18.23
C LEU A 99 29.55 -31.31 17.12
N GLY A 100 29.23 -30.04 17.32
CA GLY A 100 28.38 -29.25 16.42
C GLY A 100 26.87 -29.48 16.59
N ASN A 101 26.45 -30.32 17.54
CA ASN A 101 25.05 -30.48 17.91
C ASN A 101 24.64 -29.39 18.94
N GLU A 102 23.38 -28.96 18.91
CA GLU A 102 22.79 -28.05 19.91
C GLU A 102 21.54 -28.64 20.59
N ASN A 103 21.16 -29.89 20.29
CA ASN A 103 20.00 -30.53 20.88
C ASN A 103 20.24 -30.94 22.34
N VAL A 104 19.57 -30.24 23.26
CA VAL A 104 19.59 -30.49 24.71
C VAL A 104 19.41 -31.96 25.08
N GLN A 105 18.51 -32.69 24.38
CA GLN A 105 18.21 -34.08 24.70
C GLN A 105 19.40 -35.01 24.45
N ASP A 106 20.20 -34.78 23.41
CA ASP A 106 21.34 -35.66 23.07
C ASP A 106 22.44 -35.58 24.13
N TYR A 107 22.69 -34.38 24.65
CA TYR A 107 23.59 -34.13 25.78
C TYR A 107 23.08 -34.77 27.08
N GLU A 108 21.75 -34.79 27.31
CA GLU A 108 21.16 -35.47 28.47
C GLU A 108 21.28 -37.00 28.36
N ASN A 109 20.97 -37.58 27.18
CA ASN A 109 21.13 -39.01 26.90
C ASN A 109 22.59 -39.47 27.14
N TYR A 110 23.56 -38.65 26.70
CA TYR A 110 24.97 -38.93 26.91
C TYR A 110 25.32 -38.98 28.40
N LEU A 111 24.85 -38.01 29.20
CA LEU A 111 25.16 -37.92 30.62
C LEU A 111 24.42 -38.96 31.48
N GLU A 112 23.29 -39.48 31.01
CA GLU A 112 22.64 -40.66 31.62
C GLU A 112 23.49 -41.93 31.42
N ARG A 113 24.08 -42.10 30.22
CA ARG A 113 24.89 -43.29 29.87
C ARG A 113 26.33 -43.24 30.39
N PHE A 114 26.99 -42.08 30.33
CA PHE A 114 28.38 -41.87 30.70
C PHE A 114 28.52 -40.82 31.83
N PRO A 115 27.84 -40.98 32.99
CA PRO A 115 27.77 -39.94 34.03
C PRO A 115 29.13 -39.57 34.62
N ASN A 116 30.09 -40.52 34.64
CA ASN A 116 31.45 -40.34 35.15
C ASN A 116 32.50 -40.62 34.05
N GLY A 117 32.14 -40.40 32.79
CA GLY A 117 33.05 -40.50 31.65
C GLY A 117 34.12 -39.40 31.63
N GLU A 118 35.13 -39.57 30.78
CA GLU A 118 36.23 -38.62 30.58
C GLU A 118 35.72 -37.24 30.14
N HIS A 119 34.80 -37.19 29.15
CA HIS A 119 34.24 -35.94 28.64
C HIS A 119 33.01 -35.45 29.44
N ALA A 120 32.57 -36.20 30.46
CA ALA A 120 31.32 -35.95 31.16
C ALA A 120 31.31 -34.64 31.98
N ALA A 121 32.48 -34.03 32.23
CA ALA A 121 32.57 -32.67 32.79
C ALA A 121 32.25 -31.60 31.73
N GLU A 122 32.87 -31.70 30.55
CA GLU A 122 32.67 -30.77 29.43
C GLU A 122 31.22 -30.84 28.91
N VAL A 123 30.68 -32.04 28.74
CA VAL A 123 29.30 -32.24 28.25
C VAL A 123 28.27 -31.63 29.23
N ARG A 124 28.53 -31.64 30.55
CA ARG A 124 27.70 -30.92 31.54
C ARG A 124 27.76 -29.41 31.37
N GLU A 125 28.96 -28.85 31.18
CA GLU A 125 29.12 -27.40 30.97
C GLU A 125 28.42 -26.97 29.67
N ARG A 126 28.66 -27.70 28.57
CA ARG A 126 28.05 -27.40 27.27
C ARG A 126 26.53 -27.53 27.30
N LEU A 127 25.99 -28.52 28.03
CA LEU A 127 24.55 -28.63 28.29
C LEU A 127 23.99 -27.43 29.08
N ALA A 128 24.72 -26.92 30.07
CA ALA A 128 24.32 -25.73 30.83
C ALA A 128 24.35 -24.46 29.96
N GLN A 129 25.36 -24.31 29.08
CA GLN A 129 25.44 -23.24 28.08
C GLN A 129 24.24 -23.28 27.13
N LEU A 130 23.92 -24.45 26.55
CA LEU A 130 22.77 -24.65 25.66
C LEU A 130 21.43 -24.35 26.37
N LYS A 131 21.23 -24.83 27.59
CA LYS A 131 20.00 -24.54 28.37
C LYS A 131 19.83 -23.04 28.64
N THR A 132 20.91 -22.33 28.95
CA THR A 132 20.88 -20.87 29.12
C THR A 132 20.53 -20.16 27.80
N MET A 133 21.14 -20.59 26.69
CA MET A 133 20.86 -20.05 25.35
C MET A 133 19.38 -20.22 24.94
N TYR A 134 18.79 -21.41 25.14
CA TYR A 134 17.37 -21.62 24.82
C TYR A 134 16.42 -20.89 25.77
N ALA A 135 16.81 -20.67 27.04
CA ALA A 135 16.04 -19.82 27.95
C ALA A 135 16.06 -18.34 27.50
N ASP A 136 17.22 -17.82 27.10
CA ASP A 136 17.35 -16.48 26.53
C ASP A 136 16.58 -16.31 25.21
N TRP A 137 16.63 -17.32 24.33
CA TRP A 137 15.83 -17.33 23.10
C TRP A 137 14.33 -17.30 23.42
N THR A 138 13.87 -18.13 24.35
CA THR A 138 12.47 -18.18 24.78
C THR A 138 12.00 -16.84 25.36
N ARG A 139 12.86 -16.16 26.10
CA ARG A 139 12.62 -14.82 26.67
C ARG A 139 12.41 -13.74 25.60
N ILE A 140 13.08 -13.84 24.45
CA ILE A 140 12.99 -12.84 23.36
C ILE A 140 12.11 -13.24 22.19
N ALA A 141 11.70 -14.51 22.05
CA ALA A 141 11.05 -15.03 20.84
C ALA A 141 9.84 -14.20 20.33
N ASN A 142 9.07 -13.62 21.26
CA ASN A 142 7.92 -12.77 20.98
C ASN A 142 8.20 -11.25 21.02
N SER A 143 9.47 -10.82 21.13
CA SER A 143 9.82 -9.40 21.19
C SER A 143 9.50 -8.67 19.88
N GLU A 144 9.14 -7.39 20.04
CA GLU A 144 8.90 -6.42 18.97
C GLU A 144 10.14 -5.55 18.68
N TYR A 145 11.22 -5.71 19.47
CA TYR A 145 12.44 -4.90 19.34
C TYR A 145 13.55 -5.67 18.61
N ALA A 146 14.02 -5.13 17.47
CA ALA A 146 15.15 -5.69 16.73
C ALA A 146 16.39 -5.91 17.63
N SER A 147 16.66 -4.97 18.53
CA SER A 147 17.84 -5.00 19.40
C SER A 147 17.90 -6.17 20.38
N ASP A 148 16.79 -6.84 20.71
CA ASP A 148 16.85 -8.09 21.48
C ASP A 148 17.49 -9.23 20.68
N PHE A 149 17.15 -9.32 19.40
CA PHE A 149 17.70 -10.30 18.48
C PHE A 149 19.15 -9.96 18.09
N GLU A 150 19.50 -8.68 17.98
CA GLU A 150 20.90 -8.24 17.83
C GLU A 150 21.76 -8.64 19.03
N ARG A 151 21.30 -8.37 20.26
CA ARG A 151 21.97 -8.81 21.48
C ARG A 151 22.14 -10.33 21.53
N PHE A 152 21.11 -11.08 21.13
CA PHE A 152 21.20 -12.54 21.05
C PHE A 152 22.24 -13.02 20.03
N LYS A 153 22.29 -12.43 18.82
CA LYS A 153 23.35 -12.72 17.83
C LYS A 153 24.75 -12.43 18.37
N GLN A 154 24.93 -11.35 19.13
CA GLN A 154 26.21 -10.97 19.73
C GLN A 154 26.63 -11.91 20.87
N GLN A 155 25.66 -12.39 21.67
CA GLN A 155 25.87 -13.30 22.80
C GLN A 155 26.08 -14.76 22.35
N TYR A 156 25.44 -15.18 21.25
CA TYR A 156 25.45 -16.56 20.74
C TYR A 156 25.79 -16.65 19.24
N PRO A 157 26.94 -16.10 18.78
CA PRO A 157 27.26 -15.90 17.36
C PRO A 157 27.46 -17.20 16.55
N ALA A 158 27.65 -18.33 17.23
CA ALA A 158 27.82 -19.64 16.60
C ALA A 158 26.52 -20.48 16.52
N SER A 159 25.39 -19.99 17.08
CA SER A 159 24.15 -20.78 17.15
C SER A 159 23.40 -20.84 15.83
N GLN A 160 22.71 -21.96 15.57
CA GLN A 160 21.79 -22.07 14.42
C GLN A 160 20.65 -21.03 14.46
N LEU A 161 20.33 -20.50 15.65
CA LEU A 161 19.30 -19.48 15.86
C LEU A 161 19.70 -18.10 15.30
N VAL A 162 20.99 -17.86 14.99
CA VAL A 162 21.47 -16.60 14.42
C VAL A 162 20.74 -16.23 13.13
N LYS A 163 20.42 -17.20 12.26
CA LYS A 163 19.66 -16.94 11.03
C LYS A 163 18.18 -16.60 11.30
N GLN A 164 17.58 -17.15 12.36
CA GLN A 164 16.22 -16.77 12.77
C GLN A 164 16.18 -15.35 13.32
N CYS A 165 17.23 -14.93 14.06
CA CYS A 165 17.40 -13.55 14.51
C CYS A 165 17.46 -12.58 13.32
N GLU A 166 18.24 -12.88 12.28
CA GLU A 166 18.32 -12.03 11.07
C GLU A 166 16.96 -11.88 10.37
N LEU A 167 16.27 -12.99 10.11
CA LEU A 167 14.96 -12.97 9.45
C LEU A 167 13.89 -12.24 10.27
N LYS A 168 14.07 -12.16 11.59
CA LYS A 168 13.20 -11.42 12.53
C LYS A 168 13.57 -9.93 12.58
N ILE A 169 14.85 -9.56 12.56
CA ILE A 169 15.31 -8.15 12.48
C ILE A 169 14.82 -7.50 11.18
N ASP A 170 15.08 -8.12 10.02
CA ASP A 170 14.54 -7.73 8.69
C ASP A 170 13.03 -7.45 8.75
N SER A 171 12.28 -8.36 9.37
CA SER A 171 10.82 -8.23 9.51
C SER A 171 10.36 -7.14 10.48
N LEU A 172 11.17 -6.77 11.48
CA LEU A 172 10.84 -5.72 12.46
C LEU A 172 11.24 -4.33 11.96
N ASP A 173 12.38 -4.21 11.28
CA ASP A 173 12.81 -2.96 10.65
C ASP A 173 11.88 -2.58 9.50
N TRP A 174 11.41 -3.56 8.70
CA TRP A 174 10.37 -3.33 7.69
C TRP A 174 9.06 -2.83 8.29
N VAL A 175 8.60 -3.40 9.41
CA VAL A 175 7.41 -2.92 10.14
C VAL A 175 7.63 -1.51 10.71
N THR A 176 8.85 -1.18 11.10
CA THR A 176 9.23 0.17 11.56
C THR A 176 9.19 1.18 10.43
N ALA A 177 9.75 0.85 9.25
CA ALA A 177 9.67 1.68 8.06
C ALA A 177 8.21 1.93 7.62
N LEU A 178 7.38 0.88 7.58
CA LEU A 178 5.94 0.98 7.29
C LEU A 178 5.18 1.84 8.32
N LYS A 179 5.62 1.87 9.59
CA LYS A 179 4.99 2.70 10.64
C LYS A 179 5.36 4.18 10.53
N LEU A 180 6.57 4.49 10.04
CA LEU A 180 7.01 5.86 9.76
C LEU A 180 6.43 6.39 8.44
N ASN A 181 6.32 5.53 7.42
CA ASN A 181 5.68 5.82 6.13
C ASN A 181 6.23 7.08 5.43
N THR A 182 7.56 7.24 5.40
CA THR A 182 8.27 8.31 4.66
C THR A 182 9.30 7.72 3.68
N PRO A 183 9.71 8.44 2.63
CA PRO A 183 10.73 7.97 1.68
C PRO A 183 12.09 7.65 2.35
N GLU A 184 12.43 8.38 3.42
CA GLU A 184 13.68 8.24 4.19
C GLU A 184 13.64 6.97 5.04
N ALA A 185 12.51 6.69 5.70
CA ALA A 185 12.33 5.46 6.47
C ALA A 185 12.39 4.19 5.60
N MET A 186 11.90 4.28 4.35
CA MET A 186 12.09 3.23 3.35
C MET A 186 13.57 3.12 2.94
N ALA A 187 14.25 4.25 2.72
CA ALA A 187 15.68 4.27 2.39
C ALA A 187 16.54 3.59 3.48
N GLU A 188 16.27 3.91 4.76
CA GLU A 188 16.99 3.36 5.91
C GLU A 188 16.81 1.83 6.02
N TYR A 189 15.61 1.31 5.74
CA TYR A 189 15.40 -0.13 5.66
C TYR A 189 16.19 -0.76 4.49
N MET A 190 16.20 -0.14 3.31
CA MET A 190 16.92 -0.65 2.13
C MET A 190 18.45 -0.65 2.33
N ASP A 191 18.99 0.33 3.04
CA ASP A 191 20.42 0.42 3.39
C ASP A 191 20.83 -0.64 4.43
N LYS A 192 20.01 -0.86 5.46
CA LYS A 192 20.24 -1.91 6.48
C LYS A 192 20.08 -3.33 5.94
N HIS A 193 19.16 -3.53 5.00
CA HIS A 193 18.77 -4.86 4.49
C HIS A 193 18.85 -4.93 2.96
N PRO A 194 20.03 -4.80 2.34
CA PRO A 194 20.19 -4.78 0.88
C PRO A 194 19.80 -6.10 0.20
N GLU A 195 19.88 -7.22 0.92
CA GLU A 195 19.35 -8.54 0.52
C GLU A 195 18.10 -8.94 1.35
N GLY A 196 17.43 -7.95 1.95
CA GLY A 196 16.25 -8.13 2.80
C GLY A 196 15.03 -8.63 2.05
N ARG A 197 14.11 -9.30 2.77
CA ARG A 197 12.93 -9.91 2.15
C ARG A 197 12.02 -8.89 1.45
N TYR A 198 12.02 -7.64 1.92
CA TYR A 198 11.09 -6.60 1.49
C TYR A 198 11.75 -5.50 0.66
N ILE A 199 12.97 -5.73 0.13
CA ILE A 199 13.75 -4.73 -0.62
C ILE A 199 12.99 -4.17 -1.85
N SER A 200 12.18 -5.01 -2.51
CA SER A 200 11.34 -4.63 -3.66
C SER A 200 10.14 -3.77 -3.22
N GLU A 201 9.42 -4.22 -2.20
CA GLU A 201 8.30 -3.50 -1.59
C GLU A 201 8.73 -2.14 -1.03
N ALA A 202 9.93 -2.05 -0.42
CA ALA A 202 10.50 -0.81 0.08
C ALA A 202 10.82 0.18 -1.04
N GLY A 203 11.44 -0.26 -2.14
CA GLY A 203 11.69 0.60 -3.30
C GLY A 203 10.41 1.11 -3.97
N ILE A 204 9.37 0.26 -4.06
CA ILE A 204 8.04 0.66 -4.55
C ILE A 204 7.39 1.67 -3.60
N ALA A 205 7.45 1.43 -2.27
CA ALA A 205 6.91 2.33 -1.27
C ALA A 205 7.63 3.69 -1.26
N GLN A 206 8.97 3.70 -1.30
CA GLN A 206 9.78 4.91 -1.38
C GLN A 206 9.39 5.78 -2.57
N ASN A 207 9.38 5.20 -3.78
CA ASN A 207 9.03 5.93 -5.00
C ASN A 207 7.58 6.42 -4.96
N THR A 208 6.65 5.60 -4.45
CA THR A 208 5.25 6.01 -4.28
C THR A 208 5.14 7.20 -3.33
N LEU A 209 5.78 7.15 -2.16
CA LEU A 209 5.73 8.23 -1.16
C LEU A 209 6.37 9.51 -1.70
N ALA A 210 7.55 9.43 -2.31
CA ALA A 210 8.26 10.57 -2.89
C ALA A 210 7.50 11.24 -4.06
N THR A 211 6.70 10.46 -4.81
CA THR A 211 5.89 10.98 -5.94
C THR A 211 4.45 11.37 -5.56
N THR A 212 3.96 10.99 -4.38
CA THR A 212 2.59 11.33 -3.90
C THR A 212 2.58 12.34 -2.75
N GLN A 213 3.70 12.58 -2.08
CA GLN A 213 3.86 13.66 -1.12
C GLN A 213 3.77 15.02 -1.82
N VAL A 214 2.89 15.88 -1.31
CA VAL A 214 2.78 17.30 -1.67
C VAL A 214 3.67 18.07 -0.70
N ASP A 215 4.61 18.88 -1.21
CA ASP A 215 5.41 19.77 -0.37
C ASP A 215 4.76 21.15 -0.15
N GLU A 216 5.31 21.95 0.77
CA GLU A 216 4.73 23.24 1.14
C GLU A 216 4.83 24.30 0.01
N THR A 217 5.79 24.16 -0.90
CA THR A 217 5.93 25.00 -2.10
C THR A 217 4.83 24.65 -3.09
N GLU A 218 4.61 23.35 -3.34
CA GLU A 218 3.51 22.86 -4.19
C GLU A 218 2.14 23.30 -3.63
N ARG A 219 1.93 23.15 -2.31
CA ARG A 219 0.74 23.67 -1.60
C ARG A 219 0.56 25.17 -1.78
N SER A 220 1.64 25.95 -1.63
CA SER A 220 1.60 27.41 -1.77
C SER A 220 1.21 27.84 -3.19
N SER A 221 1.88 27.29 -4.20
CA SER A 221 1.59 27.60 -5.61
C SER A 221 0.19 27.14 -6.04
N ILE A 222 -0.33 26.03 -5.49
CA ILE A 222 -1.71 25.59 -5.72
C ILE A 222 -2.72 26.58 -5.12
N SER A 223 -2.47 27.10 -3.92
CA SER A 223 -3.31 28.12 -3.28
C SER A 223 -3.32 29.43 -4.06
N GLU A 224 -2.15 29.88 -4.52
CA GLU A 224 -1.98 31.10 -5.33
C GLU A 224 -2.77 31.00 -6.66
N VAL A 225 -2.58 29.92 -7.42
CA VAL A 225 -3.26 29.66 -8.70
C VAL A 225 -4.79 29.59 -8.56
N LEU A 226 -5.30 29.01 -7.46
CA LEU A 226 -6.74 28.99 -7.19
C LEU A 226 -7.27 30.36 -6.77
N THR A 227 -6.51 31.10 -5.96
CA THR A 227 -6.88 32.47 -5.52
C THR A 227 -6.98 33.41 -6.73
N ASP A 228 -5.95 33.45 -7.58
CA ASP A 228 -5.91 34.31 -8.76
C ASP A 228 -6.99 33.93 -9.79
N PHE A 229 -7.25 32.63 -9.97
CA PHE A 229 -8.34 32.16 -10.83
C PHE A 229 -9.71 32.68 -10.35
N TYR A 230 -10.01 32.58 -9.05
CA TYR A 230 -11.27 33.07 -8.50
C TYR A 230 -11.32 34.60 -8.43
N GLN A 231 -10.18 35.30 -8.31
CA GLN A 231 -10.13 36.76 -8.45
C GLN A 231 -10.44 37.19 -9.89
N ALA A 232 -9.86 36.53 -10.90
CA ALA A 232 -10.16 36.79 -12.31
C ALA A 232 -11.63 36.46 -12.65
N PHE A 233 -12.20 35.41 -12.04
CA PHE A 233 -13.63 35.11 -12.12
C PHE A 233 -14.46 36.27 -11.54
N ALA A 234 -14.17 36.72 -10.32
CA ALA A 234 -14.84 37.83 -9.63
C ALA A 234 -14.78 39.15 -10.42
N GLN A 235 -13.65 39.41 -11.09
CA GLN A 235 -13.44 40.61 -11.89
C GLN A 235 -13.98 40.49 -13.34
N ASN A 236 -14.51 39.32 -13.72
CA ASN A 236 -14.95 39.00 -15.09
C ASN A 236 -13.85 39.22 -16.15
N ASP A 237 -12.58 39.02 -15.76
CA ASP A 237 -11.41 39.16 -16.63
C ASP A 237 -11.19 37.85 -17.41
N ASP A 238 -11.83 37.77 -18.58
CA ASP A 238 -11.65 36.70 -19.56
C ASP A 238 -10.18 36.35 -19.80
N ALA A 239 -9.31 37.36 -19.93
CA ALA A 239 -7.95 37.20 -20.41
C ALA A 239 -7.09 36.57 -19.32
N THR A 240 -7.12 37.13 -18.11
CA THR A 240 -6.40 36.61 -16.94
C THR A 240 -6.94 35.25 -16.53
N LEU A 241 -8.27 35.06 -16.48
CA LEU A 241 -8.90 33.76 -16.21
C LEU A 241 -8.46 32.70 -17.23
N CYS A 242 -8.38 33.08 -18.51
CA CYS A 242 -7.87 32.19 -19.55
C CYS A 242 -6.40 31.81 -19.37
N THR A 243 -5.57 32.49 -18.58
CA THR A 243 -4.18 32.07 -18.32
C THR A 243 -4.06 30.89 -17.35
N PHE A 244 -5.05 30.71 -16.46
CA PHE A 244 -5.04 29.68 -15.41
C PHE A 244 -5.65 28.34 -15.83
N ILE A 245 -6.37 28.28 -16.96
CA ILE A 245 -7.03 27.07 -17.46
C ILE A 245 -6.29 26.42 -18.64
N THR A 246 -6.41 25.10 -18.77
CA THR A 246 -5.95 24.36 -19.96
C THR A 246 -6.73 24.79 -21.21
N PRO A 247 -6.22 24.57 -22.45
CA PRO A 247 -6.94 24.90 -23.69
C PRO A 247 -8.34 24.28 -23.78
N THR A 248 -8.45 23.04 -23.30
CA THR A 248 -9.71 22.34 -23.03
C THR A 248 -9.62 21.73 -21.64
N MET A 249 -10.62 21.95 -20.81
CA MET A 249 -10.81 21.31 -19.50
C MET A 249 -11.67 20.05 -19.66
N SER A 250 -11.39 18.98 -18.93
CA SER A 250 -12.21 17.76 -18.95
C SER A 250 -13.61 18.03 -18.40
N GLN A 251 -13.73 18.87 -17.38
CA GLN A 251 -14.99 19.41 -16.89
C GLN A 251 -14.81 20.81 -16.27
N PHE A 252 -15.74 21.72 -16.58
CA PHE A 252 -15.90 23.00 -15.90
C PHE A 252 -17.35 23.14 -15.44
N LEU A 253 -17.56 23.17 -14.12
CA LEU A 253 -18.88 23.12 -13.48
C LEU A 253 -19.71 21.93 -14.00
N SER A 254 -20.76 22.18 -14.79
CA SER A 254 -21.59 21.15 -15.44
C SER A 254 -21.16 20.81 -16.88
N LYS A 255 -20.32 21.64 -17.52
CA LYS A 255 -19.86 21.47 -18.91
C LYS A 255 -18.70 20.48 -18.96
N LYS A 256 -18.86 19.36 -19.66
CA LYS A 256 -17.74 18.47 -20.03
C LYS A 256 -17.03 18.96 -21.29
N ASN A 257 -15.73 18.66 -21.41
CA ASN A 257 -14.86 19.07 -22.52
C ASN A 257 -14.95 20.58 -22.80
N ALA A 258 -14.89 21.40 -21.74
CA ALA A 258 -15.07 22.85 -21.83
C ALA A 258 -13.83 23.51 -22.45
N THR A 259 -14.00 24.19 -23.58
CA THR A 259 -12.96 25.07 -24.15
C THR A 259 -12.86 26.37 -23.36
N LYS A 260 -11.78 27.15 -23.54
CA LYS A 260 -11.68 28.49 -22.93
C LYS A 260 -12.90 29.39 -23.24
N ALA A 261 -13.47 29.27 -24.44
CA ALA A 261 -14.67 30.00 -24.84
C ALA A 261 -15.95 29.52 -24.11
N ASP A 262 -16.07 28.22 -23.82
CA ASP A 262 -17.15 27.70 -22.98
C ASP A 262 -17.03 28.23 -21.55
N VAL A 263 -15.82 28.24 -20.98
CA VAL A 263 -15.55 28.72 -19.62
C VAL A 263 -15.92 30.21 -19.49
N VAL A 264 -15.42 31.06 -20.40
CA VAL A 264 -15.77 32.49 -20.48
C VAL A 264 -17.28 32.70 -20.60
N SER A 265 -17.97 31.89 -21.44
CA SER A 265 -19.42 31.99 -21.61
C SER A 265 -20.18 31.62 -20.33
N LEU A 266 -19.73 30.59 -19.60
CA LEU A 266 -20.32 30.19 -18.32
C LEU A 266 -20.07 31.23 -17.22
N VAL A 267 -18.85 31.77 -17.13
CA VAL A 267 -18.49 32.83 -16.16
C VAL A 267 -19.39 34.05 -16.37
N LYS A 268 -19.50 34.54 -17.62
CA LYS A 268 -20.40 35.66 -17.96
C LYS A 268 -21.86 35.36 -17.66
N SER A 269 -22.32 34.12 -17.82
CA SER A 269 -23.70 33.75 -17.46
C SER A 269 -24.01 33.80 -15.96
N THR A 270 -22.99 33.94 -15.09
CA THR A 270 -23.21 34.22 -13.66
C THR A 270 -23.44 35.69 -13.34
N TYR A 271 -23.21 36.61 -14.28
CA TYR A 271 -23.41 38.05 -14.14
C TYR A 271 -24.69 38.49 -14.90
N SER A 272 -25.80 38.61 -14.17
CA SER A 272 -27.03 39.26 -14.64
C SER A 272 -26.97 40.78 -14.44
N GLU A 273 -27.81 41.56 -15.13
CA GLU A 273 -27.85 43.03 -15.01
C GLU A 273 -28.05 43.52 -13.57
N ASP A 274 -28.76 42.77 -12.72
CA ASP A 274 -28.95 43.10 -11.30
C ASP A 274 -27.72 42.88 -10.40
N ILE A 275 -26.64 42.24 -10.89
CA ILE A 275 -25.44 41.93 -10.07
C ILE A 275 -24.43 43.05 -10.21
N GLU A 276 -24.22 43.76 -9.11
CA GLU A 276 -23.28 44.88 -9.00
C GLU A 276 -21.85 44.40 -8.75
N ASN A 277 -21.70 43.27 -8.04
CA ASN A 277 -20.40 42.70 -7.66
C ASN A 277 -20.54 41.22 -7.29
N CYS A 278 -19.51 40.42 -7.58
CA CYS A 278 -19.38 39.04 -7.09
C CYS A 278 -17.97 38.85 -6.56
N SER A 279 -17.82 38.32 -5.35
CA SER A 279 -16.52 37.97 -4.78
C SER A 279 -16.52 36.54 -4.24
N PHE A 280 -15.33 35.93 -4.22
CA PHE A 280 -15.10 34.59 -3.70
C PHE A 280 -14.07 34.65 -2.57
N VAL A 281 -14.31 33.90 -1.50
CA VAL A 281 -13.38 33.71 -0.38
C VAL A 281 -13.04 32.22 -0.35
N LEU A 282 -11.76 31.89 -0.51
CA LEU A 282 -11.27 30.52 -0.38
C LEU A 282 -10.89 30.30 1.08
N ASN A 283 -11.39 29.22 1.68
CA ASN A 283 -11.26 28.97 3.11
C ASN A 283 -9.91 28.34 3.51
N ASN A 284 -9.01 28.14 2.53
CA ASN A 284 -7.66 27.58 2.67
C ASN A 284 -7.58 26.16 3.28
N ASP A 285 -8.71 25.45 3.29
CA ASP A 285 -8.92 24.08 3.75
C ASP A 285 -8.49 23.02 2.72
N TYR A 286 -7.43 23.30 1.94
CA TYR A 286 -7.04 22.47 0.80
C TYR A 286 -6.58 21.06 1.22
N GLU A 287 -7.37 20.04 0.84
CA GLU A 287 -6.93 18.65 0.75
C GLU A 287 -6.31 18.45 -0.64
N ILE A 288 -5.01 18.16 -0.70
CA ILE A 288 -4.25 18.02 -1.96
C ILE A 288 -3.71 16.59 -2.08
N THR A 289 -3.99 15.93 -3.21
CA THR A 289 -3.43 14.63 -3.59
C THR A 289 -2.64 14.74 -4.88
N LYS A 290 -1.33 14.54 -4.82
CA LYS A 290 -0.43 14.47 -5.98
C LYS A 290 -0.54 13.10 -6.65
N LYS A 291 -0.62 13.08 -7.98
CA LYS A 291 -0.74 11.86 -8.80
C LYS A 291 0.16 11.96 -10.02
N VAL A 292 0.99 10.95 -10.20
CA VAL A 292 1.88 10.80 -11.35
C VAL A 292 1.35 9.67 -12.25
N SER A 293 1.23 9.92 -13.56
CA SER A 293 0.83 8.88 -14.52
C SER A 293 2.00 7.93 -14.83
N ASN A 294 1.69 6.80 -15.49
CA ASN A 294 2.70 5.88 -16.05
C ASN A 294 3.66 6.55 -17.05
N GLU A 295 3.33 7.74 -17.55
CA GLU A 295 4.11 8.56 -18.48
C GLU A 295 4.92 9.65 -17.75
N GLY A 296 4.94 9.64 -16.41
CA GLY A 296 5.60 10.66 -15.59
C GLY A 296 4.82 11.97 -15.43
N LYS A 297 3.59 12.07 -15.96
CA LYS A 297 2.80 13.31 -15.89
C LYS A 297 2.23 13.53 -14.50
N VAL A 298 2.70 14.57 -13.81
CA VAL A 298 2.20 15.01 -12.50
C VAL A 298 0.89 15.80 -12.65
N THR A 299 -0.05 15.54 -11.75
CA THR A 299 -1.30 16.28 -11.55
C THR A 299 -1.63 16.35 -10.05
N TYR A 300 -2.32 17.39 -9.64
CA TYR A 300 -2.79 17.59 -8.27
C TYR A 300 -4.32 17.58 -8.26
N GLN A 301 -4.92 16.71 -7.45
CA GLN A 301 -6.35 16.76 -7.16
C GLN A 301 -6.54 17.55 -5.86
N VAL A 302 -7.38 18.58 -5.92
CA VAL A 302 -7.52 19.58 -4.84
C VAL A 302 -8.99 19.70 -4.46
N SER A 303 -9.31 19.40 -3.20
CA SER A 303 -10.62 19.62 -2.60
C SER A 303 -10.52 20.77 -1.59
N PHE A 304 -11.49 21.69 -1.60
CA PHE A 304 -11.52 22.88 -0.75
C PHE A 304 -12.94 23.43 -0.66
N SER A 305 -13.21 24.34 0.28
CA SER A 305 -14.43 25.14 0.31
C SER A 305 -14.19 26.58 -0.16
N VAL A 306 -15.20 27.12 -0.84
CA VAL A 306 -15.22 28.47 -1.35
C VAL A 306 -16.58 29.10 -1.10
N ASP A 307 -16.58 30.28 -0.49
CA ASP A 307 -17.77 31.06 -0.20
C ASP A 307 -17.91 32.20 -1.20
N GLN A 308 -19.10 32.34 -1.77
CA GLN A 308 -19.44 33.36 -2.75
C GLN A 308 -20.33 34.42 -2.12
N HIS A 309 -19.95 35.69 -2.28
CA HIS A 309 -20.76 36.85 -1.93
C HIS A 309 -21.20 37.57 -3.20
N ILE A 310 -22.47 37.94 -3.28
CA ILE A 310 -23.07 38.61 -4.44
C ILE A 310 -23.78 39.87 -3.96
N GLN A 311 -23.34 41.03 -4.45
CA GLN A 311 -24.04 42.30 -4.26
C GLN A 311 -24.97 42.49 -5.47
N ARG A 312 -26.23 42.80 -5.19
CA ARG A 312 -27.28 42.94 -6.20
C ARG A 312 -28.31 43.99 -5.81
N SER A 313 -28.87 44.66 -6.80
CA SER A 313 -29.92 45.68 -6.64
C SER A 313 -31.33 45.06 -6.56
N GLY A 314 -31.55 43.94 -7.25
CA GLY A 314 -32.79 43.16 -7.25
C GLY A 314 -32.81 42.00 -6.26
N GLU A 315 -33.93 41.25 -6.23
CA GLU A 315 -34.06 40.05 -5.41
C GLU A 315 -33.10 38.91 -5.85
N GLY A 316 -32.88 37.94 -4.96
CA GLY A 316 -32.20 36.68 -5.30
C GLY A 316 -31.07 36.32 -4.33
N LYS A 317 -30.13 35.50 -4.83
CA LYS A 317 -29.03 34.95 -4.03
C LYS A 317 -27.95 36.01 -3.78
N THR A 318 -27.63 36.24 -2.51
CA THR A 318 -26.57 37.15 -2.03
C THR A 318 -25.37 36.42 -1.40
N PHE A 319 -25.53 35.15 -1.03
CA PHE A 319 -24.48 34.29 -0.48
C PHE A 319 -24.65 32.84 -0.96
N GLY A 320 -23.55 32.10 -1.10
CA GLY A 320 -23.56 30.65 -1.26
C GLY A 320 -22.22 30.01 -0.91
N SER A 321 -22.25 28.90 -0.19
CA SER A 321 -21.07 28.13 0.20
C SER A 321 -20.96 26.84 -0.63
N TYR A 322 -19.78 26.53 -1.15
CA TYR A 322 -19.57 25.40 -2.07
C TYR A 322 -18.36 24.55 -1.67
N THR A 323 -18.49 23.22 -1.82
CA THR A 323 -17.32 22.34 -1.95
C THR A 323 -16.84 22.40 -3.39
N ALA A 324 -15.61 22.84 -3.61
CA ALA A 324 -14.93 22.81 -4.89
C ALA A 324 -14.00 21.60 -5.00
N ASN A 325 -13.92 21.01 -6.19
CA ASN A 325 -12.98 19.94 -6.53
C ASN A 325 -12.31 20.30 -7.86
N ALA A 326 -10.98 20.45 -7.85
CA ALA A 326 -10.17 20.84 -8.98
C ALA A 326 -9.11 19.77 -9.34
N THR A 327 -8.70 19.73 -10.61
CA THR A 327 -7.52 18.98 -11.06
C THR A 327 -6.55 19.95 -11.72
N ILE A 328 -5.40 20.19 -11.10
CA ILE A 328 -4.35 21.09 -11.57
C ILE A 328 -3.21 20.26 -12.19
N THR A 329 -2.63 20.73 -13.30
CA THR A 329 -1.48 20.08 -13.96
C THR A 329 -0.14 20.58 -13.42
N ASN A 330 0.96 19.89 -13.75
CA ASN A 330 2.31 20.30 -13.34
C ASN A 330 2.72 21.71 -13.81
N ASP A 331 2.18 22.19 -14.92
CA ASP A 331 2.34 23.55 -15.45
C ASP A 331 1.38 24.57 -14.82
N LEU A 332 0.80 24.23 -13.65
CA LEU A 332 -0.12 25.07 -12.87
C LEU A 332 -1.30 25.58 -13.71
N LYS A 333 -1.98 24.64 -14.39
CA LYS A 333 -3.25 24.89 -15.10
C LYS A 333 -4.39 24.04 -14.56
N ILE A 334 -5.51 24.69 -14.29
CA ILE A 334 -6.75 24.04 -13.91
C ILE A 334 -7.30 23.33 -15.15
N SER A 335 -7.28 21.99 -15.10
CA SER A 335 -7.73 21.09 -16.15
C SER A 335 -9.12 20.51 -15.89
N SER A 336 -9.59 20.61 -14.65
CA SER A 336 -10.96 20.32 -14.23
C SER A 336 -11.32 21.22 -13.06
N LEU A 337 -12.56 21.72 -13.01
CA LEU A 337 -13.13 22.36 -11.83
C LEU A 337 -14.61 21.99 -11.72
N THR A 338 -15.04 21.59 -10.54
CA THR A 338 -16.45 21.35 -10.21
C THR A 338 -16.77 21.98 -8.86
N MET A 339 -18.00 22.47 -8.70
CA MET A 339 -18.49 23.07 -7.46
C MET A 339 -19.84 22.45 -7.11
N LYS A 340 -20.06 22.16 -5.83
CA LYS A 340 -21.31 21.65 -5.29
C LYS A 340 -21.72 22.52 -4.11
N GLU A 341 -22.92 23.10 -4.18
CA GLU A 341 -23.44 23.93 -3.09
C GLU A 341 -23.71 23.11 -1.82
N ILE A 342 -23.26 23.65 -0.69
CA ILE A 342 -23.45 23.14 0.67
C ILE A 342 -24.67 23.84 1.31
N SER A 343 -24.80 25.16 1.10
CA SER A 343 -25.91 25.97 1.59
C SER A 343 -27.23 25.58 0.93
N ARG A 344 -28.13 24.92 1.68
CA ARG A 344 -29.51 24.78 1.21
C ARG A 344 -30.19 26.15 1.14
N GLN A 345 -31.06 26.31 0.14
CA GLN A 345 -32.05 27.39 0.16
C GLN A 345 -32.92 27.25 1.42
N ASN A 346 -32.82 28.22 2.33
CA ASN A 346 -33.85 28.43 3.33
C ASN A 346 -35.08 29.02 2.61
N LYS A 347 -36.15 28.23 2.55
CA LYS A 347 -37.52 28.63 2.20
C LYS A 347 -38.43 28.29 3.37
#